data_AF-A0A094ZW65-F1
#
_entry.id   AF-A0A094ZW65-F1
#
_cell.length_a   1.000
_cell.length_b   1.000
_cell.length_c   1.000
_cell.angle_alpha   90.00
_cell.angle_beta   90.00
_cell.angle_gamma   90.00
#
_symmetry.space_group_name_H-M   'P 1'
#
loop_
_entity.id
_entity.type
_entity.pdbx_description
1 polymer ?
#
loop_
_entity_poly.entity_id
_entity_poly.type
_entity_poly.pdbx_seq_one_letter_code
_entity_poly.pdbx_strand_id
1 'polypeptide(L)'
;MFTSFSQQFISLYNTIISSKYYVNQIEEACIIIPGLDLLYAYPDDNQMIDLSMRYLHHLPSWNEGKNHLIINFLSNEKLKYTASAVVASASHTSLTFRSKFDIVLPAFNPLTAVVNQRIHERRTIFLIVFQSTDQNLIYQVQYLLLDSRTSNSNLVRPILVLDSSSNQSNTTYNQRFVLVSESPYRQGVEKWIDYSESLCSSEFCLIIDADNLNRFNLYDSLACGCIPVIVNDDIVLPFSEVLDWYKIAIHIPQVKFQKIPSILSTYSSKEKSLLRKQIMFIYQRYFSSIEKIILTTLDILNDRVFPQYSRSYAEWNYPNYSKVGLPISPVLFYPAKAFTRTGFTALIRAHNHFTILCILLKSIQSVKSLRRIVVVWTNKIYPVPDSTLWPSLIVPLNVVRSAYGSVNGRFFPYRQIITEAVFSIEEDTCLPSVELIERAFELWCQNPERLISLSDQSIWNLFDNNQSFSASFSSVFFHKHYLHLYTDLLASSVKAFIDDLDTCEDIFFYWFIIQTSNGQSVLSTSGSNRSSTNNYSSNLYNLSNECNITPKHCSFHVSRLKSFVQQFDRTSYYPMKISHITAGAL
;
A
#
# COMPACT_ATOMS: atom_id res chain seq x y z
N MET A 1 -25.54 -25.78 23.52
CA MET A 1 -25.42 -26.67 22.33
C MET A 1 -24.60 -25.95 21.27
N PHE A 2 -23.26 -26.03 21.33
CA PHE A 2 -22.39 -25.66 20.21
C PHE A 2 -21.44 -26.84 20.00
N THR A 3 -21.96 -27.91 19.41
CA THR A 3 -21.26 -29.20 19.35
C THR A 3 -20.89 -29.55 17.92
N SER A 4 -20.13 -28.68 17.27
CA SER A 4 -19.03 -28.99 16.35
C SER A 4 -18.58 -27.69 15.66
N PHE A 5 -17.29 -27.37 15.78
CA PHE A 5 -16.69 -26.33 14.95
C PHE A 5 -16.57 -26.82 13.51
N SER A 6 -16.76 -25.96 12.53
CA SER A 6 -16.50 -26.30 11.13
C SER A 6 -15.02 -26.63 10.92
N GLN A 7 -14.72 -27.47 9.91
CA GLN A 7 -13.33 -27.79 9.55
C GLN A 7 -12.54 -26.51 9.19
N GLN A 8 -13.21 -25.54 8.58
CA GLN A 8 -12.68 -24.25 8.22
C GLN A 8 -12.33 -23.41 9.44
N PHE A 9 -13.19 -23.41 10.48
CA PHE A 9 -12.91 -22.74 11.73
C PHE A 9 -11.74 -23.38 12.48
N ILE A 10 -11.65 -24.71 12.49
CA ILE A 10 -10.50 -25.42 13.07
C ILE A 10 -9.21 -25.06 12.32
N SER A 11 -9.25 -24.98 10.99
CA SER A 11 -8.10 -24.54 10.17
C SER A 11 -7.69 -23.11 10.49
N LEU A 12 -8.66 -22.19 10.61
CA LEU A 12 -8.43 -20.81 11.03
C LEU A 12 -7.79 -20.75 12.42
N TYR A 13 -8.35 -21.47 13.39
CA TYR A 13 -7.87 -21.49 14.77
C TYR A 13 -6.43 -22.01 14.88
N ASN A 14 -6.13 -23.13 14.21
CA ASN A 14 -4.78 -23.70 14.15
C ASN A 14 -3.78 -22.78 13.43
N THR A 15 -4.23 -22.07 12.39
CA THR A 15 -3.40 -21.06 11.71
C THR A 15 -3.02 -19.93 12.66
N ILE A 16 -3.97 -19.44 13.46
CA ILE A 16 -3.69 -18.36 14.42
C ILE A 16 -2.68 -18.84 15.45
N ILE A 17 -2.90 -19.98 16.09
CA ILE A 17 -2.01 -20.54 17.13
C ILE A 17 -0.58 -20.78 16.60
N SER A 18 -0.45 -21.27 15.38
CA SER A 18 0.86 -21.52 14.76
C SER A 18 1.52 -20.25 14.20
N SER A 19 0.81 -19.12 14.16
CA SER A 19 1.34 -17.87 13.63
C SER A 19 2.29 -17.18 14.62
N LYS A 20 3.20 -16.38 14.08
CA LYS A 20 4.11 -15.51 14.86
C LYS A 20 3.41 -14.41 15.68
N TYR A 21 2.11 -14.21 15.47
CA TYR A 21 1.31 -13.16 16.11
C TYR A 21 0.56 -13.65 17.34
N TYR A 22 0.55 -14.97 17.58
CA TYR A 22 -0.19 -15.54 18.69
C TYR A 22 0.48 -15.23 20.02
N VAL A 23 -0.35 -14.88 21.00
CA VAL A 23 0.05 -14.62 22.38
C VAL A 23 -0.89 -15.38 23.31
N ASN A 24 -0.33 -15.95 24.38
CA ASN A 24 -1.08 -16.80 25.31
C ASN A 24 -1.97 -16.00 26.28
N GLN A 25 -1.66 -14.72 26.53
CA GLN A 25 -2.39 -13.88 27.47
C GLN A 25 -3.18 -12.81 26.74
N ILE A 26 -4.44 -12.61 27.17
CA ILE A 26 -5.35 -11.62 26.57
C ILE A 26 -4.82 -10.19 26.77
N GLU A 27 -4.17 -9.92 27.91
CA GLU A 27 -3.65 -8.59 28.28
C GLU A 27 -2.49 -8.12 27.39
N GLU A 28 -1.74 -9.06 26.80
CA GLU A 28 -0.62 -8.79 25.90
C GLU A 28 -1.07 -8.66 24.44
N ALA A 29 -2.31 -9.05 24.13
CA ALA A 29 -2.82 -9.08 22.76
C ALA A 29 -3.28 -7.70 22.29
N CYS A 30 -2.80 -7.27 21.11
CA CYS A 30 -3.30 -6.06 20.46
C CYS A 30 -4.72 -6.24 19.90
N ILE A 31 -5.06 -7.46 19.47
CA ILE A 31 -6.35 -7.82 18.88
C ILE A 31 -6.80 -9.18 19.43
N ILE A 32 -8.08 -9.28 19.76
CA ILE A 32 -8.74 -10.46 20.32
C ILE A 32 -9.67 -11.06 19.25
N ILE A 33 -9.56 -12.36 19.01
CA ILE A 33 -10.43 -13.11 18.11
C ILE A 33 -11.34 -14.00 18.96
N PRO A 34 -12.67 -13.83 18.92
CA PRO A 34 -13.57 -14.65 19.70
C PRO A 34 -13.56 -16.11 19.19
N GLY A 35 -13.61 -17.06 20.12
CA GLY A 35 -13.69 -18.50 19.83
C GLY A 35 -15.08 -18.94 19.35
N LEU A 36 -15.68 -18.22 18.41
CA LEU A 36 -17.00 -18.49 17.85
C LEU A 36 -16.90 -18.73 16.35
N ASP A 37 -17.53 -19.80 15.87
CA ASP A 37 -17.59 -20.08 14.44
C ASP A 37 -18.65 -19.22 13.75
N LEU A 38 -18.20 -18.13 13.14
CA LEU A 38 -19.02 -17.18 12.39
C LEU A 38 -18.70 -17.21 10.88
N LEU A 39 -17.95 -18.23 10.41
CA LEU A 39 -17.40 -18.24 9.06
C LEU A 39 -18.44 -18.39 7.95
N TYR A 40 -19.48 -19.19 8.18
CA TYR A 40 -20.50 -19.55 7.20
C TYR A 40 -21.92 -19.43 7.75
N ALA A 41 -22.20 -18.41 8.55
CA ALA A 41 -23.54 -18.23 9.08
C ALA A 41 -24.55 -18.09 7.91
N TYR A 42 -25.42 -19.10 7.76
CA TYR A 42 -26.36 -19.18 6.63
C TYR A 42 -27.32 -17.98 6.66
N PRO A 43 -27.75 -17.44 5.50
CA PRO A 43 -28.66 -16.29 5.43
C PRO A 43 -29.98 -16.49 6.19
N ASP A 44 -30.48 -17.72 6.22
CA ASP A 44 -31.74 -18.08 6.89
C ASP A 44 -31.57 -18.34 8.39
N ASP A 45 -30.34 -18.47 8.87
CA ASP A 45 -30.01 -18.83 10.26
C ASP A 45 -29.77 -17.59 11.14
N ASN A 46 -30.60 -16.57 10.92
CA ASN A 46 -30.55 -15.28 11.59
C ASN A 46 -30.62 -15.37 13.12
N GLN A 47 -31.18 -16.46 13.66
CA GLN A 47 -31.26 -16.72 15.10
C GLN A 47 -29.89 -17.10 15.70
N MET A 48 -29.07 -17.86 14.98
CA MET A 48 -27.75 -18.29 15.46
C MET A 48 -26.79 -17.11 15.62
N ILE A 49 -26.83 -16.15 14.71
CA ILE A 49 -26.04 -14.92 14.79
C ILE A 49 -26.49 -14.07 15.96
N ASP A 50 -27.80 -13.89 16.14
CA ASP A 50 -28.34 -13.11 17.25
C ASP A 50 -27.92 -13.72 18.61
N LEU A 51 -27.95 -15.05 18.74
CA LEU A 51 -27.47 -15.76 19.93
C LEU A 51 -25.96 -15.59 20.13
N SER A 52 -25.18 -15.68 19.05
CA SER A 52 -23.72 -15.51 19.10
C SER A 52 -23.33 -14.09 19.50
N MET A 53 -24.03 -13.08 18.98
CA MET A 53 -23.83 -11.68 19.35
C MET A 53 -24.23 -11.40 20.81
N ARG A 54 -25.35 -11.96 21.28
CA ARG A 54 -25.73 -11.86 22.71
C ARG A 54 -24.67 -12.49 23.61
N TYR A 55 -24.13 -13.64 23.21
CA TYR A 55 -23.03 -14.28 23.94
C TYR A 55 -21.79 -13.39 24.01
N LEU A 56 -21.38 -12.78 22.88
CA LEU A 56 -20.26 -11.82 22.86
C LEU A 56 -20.51 -10.63 23.81
N HIS A 57 -21.70 -10.05 23.80
CA HIS A 57 -22.05 -8.93 24.69
C HIS A 57 -22.03 -9.29 26.19
N HIS A 58 -22.11 -10.57 26.54
CA HIS A 58 -21.99 -11.03 27.93
C HIS A 58 -20.55 -11.38 28.33
N LEU A 59 -19.61 -11.41 27.40
CA LEU A 59 -18.20 -11.63 27.73
C LEU A 59 -17.61 -10.37 28.39
N PRO A 60 -17.00 -10.48 29.58
CA PRO A 60 -16.38 -9.34 30.24
C PRO A 60 -15.23 -8.73 29.43
N SER A 61 -14.59 -9.54 28.58
CA SER A 61 -13.51 -9.12 27.69
C SER A 61 -13.98 -8.35 26.46
N TRP A 62 -15.27 -8.39 26.09
CA TRP A 62 -15.75 -7.85 24.81
C TRP A 62 -15.50 -6.35 24.63
N ASN A 63 -15.52 -5.56 25.72
CA ASN A 63 -15.20 -4.12 25.70
C ASN A 63 -15.89 -3.35 24.55
N GLU A 64 -17.19 -3.60 24.36
CA GLU A 64 -18.01 -3.03 23.28
C GLU A 64 -17.50 -3.36 21.85
N GLY A 65 -16.66 -4.37 21.69
CA GLY A 65 -16.02 -4.77 20.44
C GLY A 65 -14.66 -4.11 20.19
N LYS A 66 -14.17 -3.22 21.07
CA LYS A 66 -12.85 -2.59 20.90
C LYS A 66 -11.76 -3.65 20.94
N ASN A 67 -10.78 -3.54 20.05
CA ASN A 67 -9.69 -4.51 19.86
C ASN A 67 -10.17 -5.92 19.48
N HIS A 68 -11.41 -6.10 19.00
CA HIS A 68 -11.89 -7.42 18.55
C HIS A 68 -11.89 -7.52 17.02
N LEU A 69 -11.60 -8.72 16.52
CA LEU A 69 -11.68 -9.08 15.10
C LEU A 69 -12.72 -10.19 14.90
N ILE A 70 -13.75 -9.90 14.11
CA ILE A 70 -14.76 -10.87 13.65
C ILE A 70 -14.42 -11.29 12.23
N ILE A 71 -14.46 -12.60 11.95
CA ILE A 71 -14.12 -13.17 10.64
C ILE A 71 -15.35 -13.88 10.06
N ASN A 72 -15.71 -13.56 8.82
CA ASN A 72 -16.87 -14.16 8.14
C ASN A 72 -16.66 -14.24 6.61
N PHE A 73 -16.77 -15.44 6.02
CA PHE A 73 -16.60 -15.63 4.56
C PHE A 73 -17.89 -15.45 3.75
N LEU A 74 -19.04 -15.26 4.39
CA LEU A 74 -20.33 -15.04 3.73
C LEU A 74 -20.95 -13.67 4.04
N SER A 75 -21.94 -13.27 3.23
CA SER A 75 -22.72 -12.05 3.53
C SER A 75 -23.73 -12.28 4.62
N ASN A 76 -23.62 -11.46 5.65
CA ASN A 76 -24.68 -11.25 6.60
C ASN A 76 -24.75 -9.77 7.00
N GLU A 77 -25.91 -9.15 6.83
CA GLU A 77 -26.13 -7.73 7.13
C GLU A 77 -26.10 -7.43 8.63
N LYS A 78 -26.44 -8.39 9.49
CA LYS A 78 -26.50 -8.18 10.94
C LYS A 78 -25.13 -8.01 11.58
N LEU A 79 -24.09 -8.65 11.03
CA LEU A 79 -22.71 -8.51 11.50
C LEU A 79 -22.09 -7.17 11.10
N LYS A 80 -22.73 -6.40 10.22
CA LYS A 80 -22.23 -5.10 9.73
C LYS A 80 -22.39 -3.96 10.76
N TYR A 81 -23.11 -4.17 11.85
CA TYR A 81 -23.45 -3.13 12.84
C TYR A 81 -22.62 -3.14 14.14
N THR A 82 -21.54 -3.93 14.22
CA THR A 82 -20.63 -3.89 15.37
C THR A 82 -19.68 -2.68 15.27
N ALA A 83 -20.15 -1.52 15.72
CA ALA A 83 -19.52 -0.22 15.48
C ALA A 83 -18.03 -0.10 15.91
N SER A 84 -17.56 -0.91 16.87
CA SER A 84 -16.18 -0.83 17.39
C SER A 84 -15.30 -2.05 17.10
N ALA A 85 -15.85 -3.17 16.60
CA ALA A 85 -15.07 -4.35 16.25
C ALA A 85 -14.66 -4.31 14.78
N VAL A 86 -13.45 -4.77 14.47
CA VAL A 86 -12.98 -4.94 13.09
C VAL A 86 -13.71 -6.13 12.48
N VAL A 87 -14.32 -5.94 11.32
CA VAL A 87 -15.01 -7.01 10.59
C VAL A 87 -14.20 -7.37 9.35
N ALA A 88 -13.58 -8.54 9.39
CA ALA A 88 -12.96 -9.16 8.23
C ALA A 88 -14.01 -10.02 7.51
N SER A 89 -14.56 -9.53 6.40
CA SER A 89 -15.59 -10.27 5.67
C SER A 89 -15.47 -10.23 4.16
N ALA A 90 -16.00 -11.25 3.50
CA ALA A 90 -16.10 -11.25 2.05
C ALA A 90 -17.24 -10.37 1.51
N SER A 91 -18.08 -9.80 2.38
CA SER A 91 -19.41 -9.26 2.03
C SER A 91 -19.57 -7.75 2.16
N HIS A 92 -18.45 -7.05 2.18
CA HIS A 92 -18.41 -5.60 2.24
C HIS A 92 -18.94 -4.96 0.95
N THR A 93 -19.77 -3.94 1.10
CA THR A 93 -20.21 -3.03 0.03
C THR A 93 -19.58 -1.66 0.23
N SER A 94 -19.53 -0.81 -0.79
CA SER A 94 -19.00 0.56 -0.66
C SER A 94 -19.66 1.37 0.47
N LEU A 95 -20.95 1.10 0.76
CA LEU A 95 -21.71 1.76 1.83
C LEU A 95 -21.38 1.25 3.25
N THR A 96 -21.07 -0.05 3.38
CA THR A 96 -20.89 -0.68 4.70
C THR A 96 -19.42 -0.82 5.10
N PHE A 97 -18.52 -0.75 4.13
CA PHE A 97 -17.09 -0.93 4.34
C PHE A 97 -16.46 0.28 5.03
N ARG A 98 -15.96 0.10 6.26
CA ARG A 98 -15.16 1.14 6.92
C ARG A 98 -13.72 1.07 6.41
N SER A 99 -13.42 1.92 5.43
CA SER A 99 -12.08 1.98 4.82
C SER A 99 -10.96 2.12 5.88
N LYS A 100 -9.92 1.29 5.75
CA LYS A 100 -8.78 1.16 6.68
C LYS A 100 -9.13 0.72 8.11
N PHE A 101 -10.38 0.37 8.37
CA PHE A 101 -10.84 -0.17 9.65
C PHE A 101 -11.25 -1.64 9.48
N ASP A 102 -12.13 -1.93 8.55
CA ASP A 102 -12.53 -3.29 8.17
C ASP A 102 -11.56 -3.91 7.15
N ILE A 103 -11.66 -5.23 6.96
CA ILE A 103 -10.85 -5.97 5.97
C ILE A 103 -11.78 -6.74 5.05
N VAL A 104 -11.57 -6.63 3.74
CA VAL A 104 -12.31 -7.43 2.77
C VAL A 104 -11.57 -8.72 2.48
N LEU A 105 -12.22 -9.86 2.74
CA LEU A 105 -11.69 -11.19 2.50
C LEU A 105 -12.11 -11.72 1.14
N PRO A 106 -11.35 -12.62 0.52
CA PRO A 106 -11.86 -13.43 -0.59
C PRO A 106 -12.95 -14.38 -0.08
N ALA A 107 -13.97 -14.64 -0.89
CA ALA A 107 -14.99 -15.64 -0.60
C ALA A 107 -14.39 -17.04 -0.80
N PHE A 108 -13.76 -17.60 0.24
CA PHE A 108 -13.08 -18.89 0.16
C PHE A 108 -14.07 -20.01 -0.16
N ASN A 109 -13.80 -20.69 -1.27
CA ASN A 109 -14.62 -21.79 -1.74
C ASN A 109 -13.89 -23.15 -1.57
N PRO A 110 -14.30 -23.98 -0.59
CA PRO A 110 -13.66 -25.28 -0.32
C PRO A 110 -13.89 -26.31 -1.43
N LEU A 111 -14.90 -26.10 -2.28
CA LEU A 111 -15.25 -27.01 -3.38
C LEU A 111 -14.45 -26.72 -4.65
N THR A 112 -13.62 -25.68 -4.65
CA THR A 112 -12.71 -25.38 -5.76
C THR A 112 -11.66 -26.47 -5.84
N ALA A 113 -11.93 -27.49 -6.66
CA ALA A 113 -10.90 -28.40 -7.09
C ALA A 113 -9.93 -27.58 -7.94
N VAL A 114 -8.75 -27.24 -7.42
CA VAL A 114 -7.63 -26.82 -8.26
C VAL A 114 -7.26 -28.07 -9.06
N VAL A 115 -8.01 -28.32 -10.13
CA VAL A 115 -7.73 -29.45 -10.99
C VAL A 115 -6.38 -29.13 -11.61
N ASN A 116 -5.39 -29.99 -11.35
CA ASN A 116 -4.11 -30.04 -12.04
C ASN A 116 -4.30 -30.45 -13.52
N GLN A 117 -5.33 -29.92 -14.17
CA GLN A 117 -5.56 -30.05 -15.59
C GLN A 117 -4.47 -29.23 -16.28
N ARG A 118 -3.56 -29.94 -16.95
CA ARG A 118 -2.69 -29.34 -17.96
C ARG A 118 -3.59 -28.55 -18.88
N ILE A 119 -3.48 -27.23 -18.84
CA ILE A 119 -4.35 -26.34 -19.61
C ILE A 119 -4.04 -26.60 -21.09
N HIS A 120 -4.87 -27.41 -21.71
CA HIS A 120 -4.99 -27.45 -23.15
C HIS A 120 -5.55 -26.09 -23.60
N GLU A 121 -5.02 -25.59 -24.71
CA GLU A 121 -5.29 -24.27 -25.32
C GLU A 121 -6.53 -23.51 -24.79
N ARG A 122 -6.31 -22.36 -24.14
CA ARG A 122 -7.40 -21.55 -23.61
C ARG A 122 -8.25 -20.94 -24.72
N ARG A 123 -9.55 -20.96 -24.50
CA ARG A 123 -10.57 -20.33 -25.34
C ARG A 123 -10.95 -18.98 -24.70
N THR A 124 -10.98 -17.88 -25.45
CA THR A 124 -11.86 -16.67 -25.22
C THR A 124 -13.33 -16.98 -25.03
N ILE A 125 -13.64 -17.75 -24.01
CA ILE A 125 -14.97 -17.84 -23.44
C ILE A 125 -15.12 -16.66 -22.48
N PHE A 126 -16.25 -15.96 -22.55
CA PHE A 126 -16.68 -15.02 -21.52
C PHE A 126 -17.64 -15.77 -20.62
N LEU A 127 -17.15 -16.22 -19.47
CA LEU A 127 -17.95 -16.94 -18.50
C LEU A 127 -18.57 -15.92 -17.55
N ILE A 128 -19.90 -15.89 -17.52
CA ILE A 128 -20.70 -15.06 -16.62
C ILE A 128 -21.53 -16.02 -15.78
N VAL A 129 -21.37 -16.03 -14.47
CA VAL A 129 -22.34 -16.69 -13.58
C VAL A 129 -23.25 -15.61 -13.08
N PHE A 130 -24.55 -15.73 -13.36
CA PHE A 130 -25.45 -14.61 -13.26
C PHE A 130 -26.70 -14.95 -12.47
N GLN A 131 -26.80 -14.39 -11.27
CA GLN A 131 -28.02 -14.42 -10.48
C GLN A 131 -28.32 -13.00 -10.01
N SER A 132 -29.01 -12.21 -10.83
CA SER A 132 -29.52 -10.91 -10.41
C SER A 132 -31.02 -10.81 -10.66
N THR A 133 -31.68 -10.04 -9.81
CA THR A 133 -33.10 -9.70 -9.93
C THR A 133 -33.32 -8.43 -10.75
N ASP A 134 -32.26 -7.70 -11.13
CA ASP A 134 -32.34 -6.49 -11.93
C ASP A 134 -32.64 -6.79 -13.41
N GLN A 135 -33.83 -6.40 -13.84
CA GLN A 135 -34.29 -6.56 -15.22
C GLN A 135 -33.42 -5.82 -16.24
N ASN A 136 -32.89 -4.64 -15.92
CA ASN A 136 -32.06 -3.89 -16.86
C ASN A 136 -30.75 -4.62 -17.16
N LEU A 137 -30.16 -5.19 -16.12
CA LEU A 137 -28.90 -5.91 -16.22
C LEU A 137 -29.10 -7.26 -16.91
N ILE A 138 -30.24 -7.93 -16.68
CA ILE A 138 -30.69 -9.09 -17.48
C ILE A 138 -30.74 -8.72 -18.98
N TYR A 139 -31.40 -7.61 -19.35
CA TYR A 139 -31.49 -7.18 -20.75
C TYR A 139 -30.12 -6.83 -21.35
N GLN A 140 -29.23 -6.22 -20.57
CA GLN A 140 -27.86 -5.93 -21.01
C GLN A 140 -27.07 -7.21 -21.29
N VAL A 141 -27.17 -8.22 -20.42
CA VAL A 141 -26.53 -9.54 -20.63
C VAL A 141 -27.11 -10.23 -21.87
N GLN A 142 -28.42 -10.18 -22.07
CA GLN A 142 -29.08 -10.69 -23.27
C GLN A 142 -28.63 -9.94 -24.54
N TYR A 143 -28.43 -8.62 -24.45
CA TYR A 143 -27.89 -7.83 -25.54
C TYR A 143 -26.43 -8.18 -25.85
N LEU A 144 -25.58 -8.41 -24.85
CA LEU A 144 -24.22 -8.90 -25.09
C LEU A 144 -24.21 -10.25 -25.81
N LEU A 145 -25.11 -11.16 -25.42
CA LEU A 145 -25.33 -12.40 -26.14
C LEU A 145 -25.82 -12.17 -27.57
N LEU A 146 -26.57 -11.09 -27.86
CA LEU A 146 -27.03 -10.68 -29.20
C LEU A 146 -25.94 -10.05 -30.06
N ASP A 147 -25.20 -9.08 -29.53
CA ASP A 147 -24.18 -8.31 -30.26
C ASP A 147 -23.00 -9.19 -30.69
N SER A 148 -22.66 -10.20 -29.87
CA SER A 148 -21.70 -11.24 -30.26
C SER A 148 -22.12 -12.08 -31.49
N ARG A 149 -23.39 -11.98 -31.95
CA ARG A 149 -23.93 -12.72 -33.11
C ARG A 149 -23.68 -12.01 -34.45
N THR A 150 -23.38 -10.71 -34.45
CA THR A 150 -23.37 -9.88 -35.67
C THR A 150 -21.98 -9.52 -36.20
N SER A 151 -20.91 -9.72 -35.42
CA SER A 151 -19.54 -9.42 -35.85
C SER A 151 -18.91 -10.59 -36.65
N ASN A 152 -18.95 -10.49 -37.97
CA ASN A 152 -18.25 -11.39 -38.91
C ASN A 152 -16.72 -11.24 -38.82
N SER A 153 -16.04 -12.14 -38.11
CA SER A 153 -14.64 -12.50 -38.40
C SER A 153 -14.18 -13.66 -37.50
N ASN A 154 -13.89 -14.84 -38.09
CA ASN A 154 -12.96 -15.94 -37.72
C ASN A 154 -12.56 -16.26 -36.26
N LEU A 155 -13.16 -15.64 -35.25
CA LEU A 155 -13.06 -15.92 -33.84
C LEU A 155 -14.41 -16.53 -33.45
N VAL A 156 -14.59 -17.83 -33.76
CA VAL A 156 -15.33 -18.72 -32.83
C VAL A 156 -14.86 -18.30 -31.45
N ARG A 157 -15.70 -17.87 -30.48
CA ARG A 157 -15.75 -18.34 -29.06
C ARG A 157 -17.02 -17.83 -28.33
N PRO A 158 -17.80 -18.73 -27.69
CA PRO A 158 -19.12 -18.42 -27.13
C PRO A 158 -19.03 -17.70 -25.78
N ILE A 159 -19.83 -16.65 -25.61
CA ILE A 159 -20.20 -16.16 -24.27
C ILE A 159 -21.01 -17.29 -23.61
N LEU A 160 -20.62 -17.69 -22.40
CA LEU A 160 -21.33 -18.69 -21.60
C LEU A 160 -21.96 -17.98 -20.41
N VAL A 161 -23.29 -17.97 -20.36
CA VAL A 161 -24.03 -17.47 -19.20
C VAL A 161 -24.49 -18.66 -18.39
N LEU A 162 -23.88 -18.83 -17.22
CA LEU A 162 -24.19 -19.85 -16.24
C LEU A 162 -25.35 -19.38 -15.35
N ASP A 163 -26.28 -20.31 -15.13
CA ASP A 163 -27.33 -20.26 -14.11
C ASP A 163 -28.45 -19.21 -14.32
N SER A 164 -29.12 -19.24 -15.48
CA SER A 164 -30.30 -18.40 -15.73
C SER A 164 -31.61 -18.96 -15.16
N SER A 165 -31.56 -19.68 -14.03
CA SER A 165 -32.63 -20.47 -13.38
C SER A 165 -32.89 -21.87 -13.96
N SER A 166 -32.84 -22.88 -13.09
CA SER A 166 -33.83 -23.96 -13.11
C SER A 166 -34.01 -24.58 -11.71
N ASN A 167 -35.26 -24.73 -11.30
CA ASN A 167 -35.70 -25.35 -10.05
C ASN A 167 -35.37 -26.84 -10.03
N GLN A 168 -34.15 -27.28 -9.67
CA GLN A 168 -33.88 -28.70 -9.38
C GLN A 168 -32.85 -28.90 -8.27
N SER A 169 -33.21 -29.72 -7.27
CA SER A 169 -32.57 -29.83 -5.96
C SER A 169 -31.37 -30.79 -5.87
N ASN A 170 -30.92 -31.39 -6.97
CA ASN A 170 -29.88 -32.43 -6.97
C ASN A 170 -28.76 -32.16 -7.98
N THR A 171 -28.13 -30.99 -7.93
CA THR A 171 -26.97 -30.66 -8.77
C THR A 171 -25.67 -30.77 -7.98
N THR A 172 -24.67 -31.50 -8.51
CA THR A 172 -23.31 -31.48 -7.94
C THR A 172 -22.64 -30.15 -8.26
N TYR A 173 -21.77 -29.63 -7.37
CA TYR A 173 -21.12 -28.32 -7.52
C TYR A 173 -20.45 -28.09 -8.89
N ASN A 174 -19.89 -29.14 -9.48
CA ASN A 174 -19.20 -29.09 -10.76
C ASN A 174 -20.15 -29.07 -11.96
N GLN A 175 -21.42 -29.47 -11.81
CA GLN A 175 -22.38 -29.47 -12.89
C GLN A 175 -23.24 -28.21 -12.81
N ARG A 176 -23.06 -27.30 -13.77
CA ARG A 176 -23.89 -26.09 -13.87
C ARG A 176 -24.65 -26.06 -15.19
N PHE A 177 -25.84 -25.47 -15.12
CA PHE A 177 -26.65 -25.15 -16.29
C PHE A 177 -26.09 -23.94 -17.02
N VAL A 178 -26.04 -24.02 -18.34
CA VAL A 178 -25.46 -22.97 -19.19
C VAL A 178 -26.40 -22.68 -20.34
N LEU A 179 -26.65 -21.40 -20.58
CA LEU A 179 -27.21 -20.93 -21.85
C LEU A 179 -26.06 -20.80 -22.85
N VAL A 180 -26.07 -21.67 -23.86
CA VAL A 180 -25.08 -21.67 -24.95
C VAL A 180 -25.74 -21.17 -26.23
N SER A 181 -25.13 -20.15 -26.85
CA SER A 181 -25.54 -19.69 -28.18
C SER A 181 -24.82 -20.51 -29.26
N GLU A 182 -25.51 -21.50 -29.84
CA GLU A 182 -24.93 -22.36 -30.89
C GLU A 182 -25.04 -21.77 -32.31
N SER A 183 -25.96 -20.84 -32.55
CA SER A 183 -26.20 -20.27 -33.88
C SER A 183 -26.80 -18.86 -33.78
N PRO A 184 -26.47 -17.92 -34.69
CA PRO A 184 -27.10 -16.61 -34.75
C PRO A 184 -28.61 -16.65 -35.04
N TYR A 185 -29.14 -17.79 -35.52
CA TYR A 185 -30.53 -17.95 -35.95
C TYR A 185 -31.39 -18.85 -35.04
N ARG A 186 -30.85 -19.39 -33.94
CA ARG A 186 -31.60 -20.21 -32.98
C ARG A 186 -31.62 -19.57 -31.59
N GLN A 187 -32.71 -19.77 -30.85
CA GLN A 187 -32.74 -19.51 -29.40
C GLN A 187 -31.61 -20.29 -28.72
N GLY A 188 -31.04 -19.72 -27.64
CA GLY A 188 -29.97 -20.35 -26.88
C GLY A 188 -30.38 -21.74 -26.40
N VAL A 189 -29.45 -22.70 -26.48
CA VAL A 189 -29.69 -24.08 -26.06
C VAL A 189 -29.16 -24.22 -24.64
N GLU A 190 -30.01 -24.75 -23.75
CA GLU A 190 -29.62 -25.11 -22.39
C GLU A 190 -28.76 -26.38 -22.43
N LYS A 191 -27.56 -26.32 -21.83
CA LYS A 191 -26.66 -27.45 -21.70
C LYS A 191 -26.05 -27.55 -20.32
N TRP A 192 -25.80 -28.78 -19.91
CA TRP A 192 -24.96 -29.08 -18.75
C TRP A 192 -23.50 -29.01 -19.13
N ILE A 193 -22.71 -28.27 -18.36
CA ILE A 193 -21.26 -28.18 -18.55
C ILE A 193 -20.57 -28.37 -17.20
N ASP A 194 -19.37 -28.94 -17.25
CA ASP A 194 -18.44 -28.93 -16.11
C ASP A 194 -17.94 -27.50 -15.85
N TYR A 195 -18.29 -26.96 -14.70
CA TYR A 195 -17.93 -25.62 -14.25
C TYR A 195 -16.41 -25.46 -14.13
N SER A 196 -15.71 -26.46 -13.57
CA SER A 196 -14.26 -26.40 -13.35
C SER A 196 -13.50 -26.40 -14.68
N GLU A 197 -13.91 -27.26 -15.61
CA GLU A 197 -13.30 -27.31 -16.96
C GLU A 197 -13.57 -26.01 -17.74
N SER A 198 -14.78 -25.48 -17.66
CA SER A 198 -15.16 -24.23 -18.32
C SER A 198 -14.35 -23.05 -17.78
N LEU A 199 -14.15 -22.99 -16.47
CA LEU A 199 -13.40 -21.92 -15.82
C LEU A 199 -11.90 -21.98 -16.16
N CYS A 200 -11.31 -23.18 -16.14
CA CYS A 200 -9.91 -23.41 -16.53
C CYS A 200 -9.65 -23.13 -18.01
N SER A 201 -10.60 -23.44 -18.88
CA SER A 201 -10.49 -23.21 -20.33
C SER A 201 -10.78 -21.77 -20.75
N SER A 202 -11.44 -20.99 -19.90
CA SER A 202 -11.79 -19.59 -20.17
C SER A 202 -10.59 -18.64 -20.10
N GLU A 203 -10.52 -17.71 -21.05
CA GLU A 203 -9.54 -16.62 -21.08
C GLU A 203 -9.96 -15.48 -20.15
N PHE A 204 -11.25 -15.12 -20.15
CA PHE A 204 -11.84 -14.02 -19.39
C PHE A 204 -13.06 -14.49 -18.59
N CYS A 205 -13.18 -14.05 -17.34
CA CYS A 205 -14.30 -14.35 -16.45
C CYS A 205 -14.95 -13.04 -16.05
N LEU A 206 -16.20 -12.85 -16.47
CA LEU A 206 -16.92 -11.61 -16.20
C LEU A 206 -17.56 -11.69 -14.83
N ILE A 207 -17.37 -10.64 -14.04
CA ILE A 207 -17.87 -10.53 -12.68
C ILE A 207 -18.70 -9.27 -12.64
N ILE A 208 -20.01 -9.47 -12.63
CA ILE A 208 -21.00 -8.42 -12.63
C ILE A 208 -21.62 -8.37 -11.25
N ASP A 209 -21.75 -7.19 -10.66
CA ASP A 209 -22.35 -7.01 -9.34
C ASP A 209 -21.58 -7.69 -8.17
N ALA A 210 -21.93 -7.32 -6.94
CA ALA A 210 -21.27 -7.70 -5.71
C ALA A 210 -22.05 -8.75 -4.89
N ASP A 211 -22.88 -9.56 -5.57
CA ASP A 211 -23.60 -10.67 -4.95
C ASP A 211 -22.67 -11.78 -4.45
N ASN A 212 -23.15 -12.57 -3.49
CA ASN A 212 -22.37 -13.67 -2.87
C ASN A 212 -21.78 -14.63 -3.92
N LEU A 213 -22.58 -15.00 -4.93
CA LEU A 213 -22.10 -15.89 -6.00
C LEU A 213 -20.95 -15.26 -6.78
N ASN A 214 -21.06 -13.99 -7.15
CA ASN A 214 -20.02 -13.29 -7.92
C ASN A 214 -18.71 -13.13 -7.15
N ARG A 215 -18.78 -13.09 -5.82
CA ARG A 215 -17.59 -13.13 -4.95
C ARG A 215 -16.91 -14.50 -4.96
N PHE A 216 -17.67 -15.60 -5.00
CA PHE A 216 -17.11 -16.94 -5.21
C PHE A 216 -16.53 -17.10 -6.61
N ASN A 217 -17.21 -16.56 -7.64
CA ASN A 217 -16.70 -16.59 -9.01
C ASN A 217 -15.39 -15.79 -9.14
N LEU A 218 -15.25 -14.68 -8.41
CA LEU A 218 -13.99 -13.96 -8.31
C LEU A 218 -12.89 -14.86 -7.75
N TYR A 219 -13.14 -15.51 -6.62
CA TYR A 219 -12.19 -16.44 -6.03
C TYR A 219 -11.80 -17.58 -6.98
N ASP A 220 -12.80 -18.26 -7.56
CA ASP A 220 -12.57 -19.38 -8.48
C ASP A 220 -11.81 -18.92 -9.74
N SER A 221 -12.13 -17.74 -10.28
CA SER A 221 -11.45 -17.20 -11.47
C SER A 221 -9.95 -17.01 -11.23
N LEU A 222 -9.57 -16.56 -10.04
CA LEU A 222 -8.18 -16.40 -9.64
C LEU A 222 -7.50 -17.76 -9.48
N ALA A 223 -8.19 -18.74 -8.87
CA ALA A 223 -7.69 -20.10 -8.70
C ALA A 223 -7.36 -20.78 -10.05
N CYS A 224 -8.21 -20.58 -11.05
CA CYS A 224 -8.05 -21.13 -12.39
C CYS A 224 -7.19 -20.24 -13.32
N GLY A 225 -6.74 -19.07 -12.88
CA GLY A 225 -5.98 -18.12 -13.71
C GLY A 225 -6.79 -17.53 -14.88
N CYS A 226 -8.12 -17.54 -14.77
CA CYS A 226 -9.01 -16.83 -15.68
C CYS A 226 -8.92 -15.33 -15.39
N ILE A 227 -8.80 -14.48 -16.41
CA ILE A 227 -8.62 -13.03 -16.18
C ILE A 227 -9.97 -12.45 -15.72
N PRO A 228 -10.09 -11.94 -14.48
CA PRO A 228 -11.33 -11.36 -14.00
C PRO A 228 -11.58 -10.03 -14.71
N VAL A 229 -12.79 -9.86 -15.21
CA VAL A 229 -13.29 -8.62 -15.80
C VAL A 229 -14.40 -8.12 -14.90
N ILE A 230 -14.12 -7.07 -14.14
CA ILE A 230 -15.01 -6.55 -13.12
C ILE A 230 -15.85 -5.45 -13.74
N VAL A 231 -17.17 -5.64 -13.70
CA VAL A 231 -18.15 -4.68 -14.21
C VAL A 231 -18.99 -4.14 -13.05
N ASN A 232 -18.35 -3.38 -12.18
CA ASN A 232 -19.01 -2.61 -11.13
C ASN A 232 -18.01 -1.60 -10.55
N ASP A 233 -18.46 -0.38 -10.28
CA ASP A 233 -17.66 0.64 -9.60
C ASP A 233 -17.73 0.50 -8.06
N ASP A 234 -18.77 -0.18 -7.52
CA ASP A 234 -19.07 -0.23 -6.09
C ASP A 234 -18.54 -1.48 -5.35
N ILE A 235 -17.92 -2.42 -6.07
CA ILE A 235 -17.37 -3.63 -5.46
C ILE A 235 -16.06 -3.33 -4.74
N VAL A 236 -16.04 -3.53 -3.42
CA VAL A 236 -14.79 -3.49 -2.65
C VAL A 236 -14.11 -4.85 -2.78
N LEU A 237 -12.91 -4.86 -3.36
CA LEU A 237 -12.20 -6.10 -3.67
C LEU A 237 -11.37 -6.62 -2.48
N PRO A 238 -11.13 -7.95 -2.40
CA PRO A 238 -10.35 -8.56 -1.33
C PRO A 238 -8.97 -7.93 -1.16
N PHE A 239 -8.61 -7.58 0.08
CA PHE A 239 -7.33 -6.95 0.43
C PHE A 239 -6.94 -5.74 -0.44
N SER A 240 -7.94 -5.00 -0.96
CA SER A 240 -7.75 -3.85 -1.87
C SER A 240 -6.91 -2.70 -1.30
N GLU A 241 -6.66 -2.68 0.02
CA GLU A 241 -5.77 -1.71 0.64
C GLU A 241 -4.28 -1.99 0.42
N VAL A 242 -3.90 -3.26 0.18
CA VAL A 242 -2.51 -3.68 -0.05
C VAL A 242 -2.28 -4.29 -1.43
N LEU A 243 -3.29 -4.88 -2.05
CA LEU A 243 -3.21 -5.49 -3.38
C LEU A 243 -3.69 -4.53 -4.47
N ASP A 244 -2.86 -4.38 -5.52
CA ASP A 244 -3.18 -3.58 -6.69
C ASP A 244 -4.02 -4.37 -7.69
N TRP A 245 -5.33 -4.20 -7.61
CA TRP A 245 -6.29 -4.87 -8.47
C TRP A 245 -6.21 -4.46 -9.94
N TYR A 246 -5.63 -3.31 -10.29
CA TYR A 246 -5.39 -2.95 -11.69
C TYR A 246 -4.36 -3.85 -12.39
N LYS A 247 -3.54 -4.57 -11.61
CA LYS A 247 -2.60 -5.58 -12.13
C LYS A 247 -3.18 -6.99 -12.17
N ILE A 248 -4.34 -7.20 -11.55
CA ILE A 248 -4.95 -8.51 -11.35
C ILE A 248 -6.20 -8.67 -12.23
N ALA A 249 -6.98 -7.61 -12.37
CA ALA A 249 -8.27 -7.61 -13.05
C ALA A 249 -8.41 -6.45 -14.04
N ILE A 250 -9.31 -6.62 -15.01
CA ILE A 250 -9.70 -5.57 -15.95
C ILE A 250 -10.97 -4.91 -15.42
N HIS A 251 -10.92 -3.60 -15.20
CA HIS A 251 -12.05 -2.83 -14.71
C HIS A 251 -12.80 -2.18 -15.87
N ILE A 252 -14.10 -2.41 -15.97
CA ILE A 252 -14.96 -1.84 -17.00
C ILE A 252 -16.14 -1.15 -16.33
N PRO A 253 -16.30 0.18 -16.48
CA PRO A 253 -17.46 0.88 -15.95
C PRO A 253 -18.76 0.30 -16.54
N GLN A 254 -19.81 0.22 -15.73
CA GLN A 254 -21.09 -0.36 -16.15
C GLN A 254 -21.68 0.33 -17.40
N VAL A 255 -21.44 1.64 -17.57
CA VAL A 255 -21.87 2.41 -18.75
C VAL A 255 -21.28 1.87 -20.07
N LYS A 256 -20.13 1.18 -20.00
CA LYS A 256 -19.43 0.59 -21.16
C LYS A 256 -19.73 -0.90 -21.33
N PHE A 257 -20.74 -1.44 -20.65
CA PHE A 257 -21.08 -2.87 -20.69
C PHE A 257 -21.15 -3.45 -22.11
N GLN A 258 -21.87 -2.78 -23.02
CA GLN A 258 -22.01 -3.23 -24.42
C GLN A 258 -20.68 -3.29 -25.19
N LYS A 259 -19.67 -2.51 -24.77
CA LYS A 259 -18.36 -2.45 -25.44
C LYS A 259 -17.36 -3.49 -24.91
N ILE A 260 -17.75 -4.32 -23.95
CA ILE A 260 -16.86 -5.32 -23.31
C ILE A 260 -16.11 -6.17 -24.35
N PRO A 261 -16.75 -6.79 -25.36
CA PRO A 261 -16.03 -7.59 -26.36
C PRO A 261 -14.97 -6.79 -27.12
N SER A 262 -15.31 -5.56 -27.52
CA SER A 262 -14.39 -4.66 -28.23
C SER A 262 -13.19 -4.26 -27.36
N ILE A 263 -13.42 -3.94 -26.08
CA ILE A 263 -12.36 -3.58 -25.12
C ILE A 263 -11.44 -4.78 -24.87
N LEU A 264 -12.00 -5.96 -24.65
CA LEU A 264 -11.20 -7.16 -24.35
C LEU A 264 -10.42 -7.66 -25.58
N SER A 265 -10.86 -7.31 -26.79
CA SER A 265 -10.13 -7.58 -28.03
C SER A 265 -8.85 -6.73 -28.19
N THR A 266 -8.75 -5.56 -27.54
CA THR A 266 -7.56 -4.70 -27.66
C THR A 266 -6.35 -5.24 -26.88
N TYR A 267 -6.58 -6.13 -25.92
CA TYR A 267 -5.51 -6.71 -25.11
C TYR A 267 -4.71 -7.74 -25.91
N SER A 268 -3.40 -7.52 -26.01
CA SER A 268 -2.46 -8.43 -26.67
C SER A 268 -2.23 -9.72 -25.87
N SER A 269 -1.77 -10.78 -26.53
CA SER A 269 -1.41 -12.04 -25.86
C SER A 269 -0.34 -11.87 -24.77
N LYS A 270 0.58 -10.91 -24.96
CA LYS A 270 1.62 -10.56 -23.99
C LYS A 270 1.03 -9.95 -22.72
N GLU A 271 0.12 -8.98 -22.85
CA GLU A 271 -0.56 -8.36 -21.70
C GLU A 271 -1.38 -9.39 -20.93
N LYS A 272 -2.15 -10.23 -21.63
CA LYS A 272 -2.92 -11.32 -21.01
C LYS A 272 -2.02 -12.31 -20.26
N SER A 273 -0.84 -12.63 -20.81
CA SER A 273 0.13 -13.49 -20.13
C SER A 273 0.68 -12.85 -18.85
N LEU A 274 0.95 -11.53 -18.87
CA LEU A 274 1.41 -10.79 -17.68
C LEU A 274 0.34 -10.76 -16.59
N LEU A 275 -0.91 -10.44 -16.94
CA LEU A 275 -2.04 -10.48 -16.00
C LEU A 275 -2.17 -11.86 -15.34
N ARG A 276 -2.08 -12.95 -16.12
CA ARG A 276 -2.16 -14.31 -15.59
C ARG A 276 -1.02 -14.67 -14.64
N LYS A 277 0.21 -14.28 -14.98
CA LYS A 277 1.36 -14.46 -14.08
C LYS A 277 1.13 -13.75 -12.76
N GLN A 278 0.57 -12.54 -12.81
CA GLN A 278 0.23 -11.78 -11.62
C GLN A 278 -0.89 -12.45 -10.80
N ILE A 279 -1.99 -12.86 -11.45
CA ILE A 279 -3.10 -13.57 -10.81
C ILE A 279 -2.60 -14.82 -10.09
N MET A 280 -1.80 -15.65 -10.76
CA MET A 280 -1.28 -16.89 -10.18
C MET A 280 -0.38 -16.61 -8.97
N PHE A 281 0.49 -15.58 -9.06
CA PHE A 281 1.31 -15.14 -7.93
C PHE A 281 0.46 -14.73 -6.72
N ILE A 282 -0.52 -13.85 -6.93
CA ILE A 282 -1.41 -13.35 -5.87
C ILE A 282 -2.22 -14.49 -5.26
N TYR A 283 -2.82 -15.35 -6.09
CA TYR A 283 -3.62 -16.47 -5.63
C TYR A 283 -2.79 -17.43 -4.78
N GLN A 284 -1.63 -17.89 -5.30
CA GLN A 284 -0.76 -18.82 -4.57
C GLN A 284 -0.27 -18.24 -3.24
N ARG A 285 0.06 -16.94 -3.21
CA ARG A 285 0.64 -16.31 -2.03
C ARG A 285 -0.38 -15.94 -0.95
N TYR A 286 -1.55 -15.44 -1.34
CA TYR A 286 -2.50 -14.83 -0.40
C TYR A 286 -3.86 -15.54 -0.31
N PHE A 287 -4.30 -16.26 -1.35
CA PHE A 287 -5.66 -16.79 -1.43
C PHE A 287 -5.78 -18.32 -1.46
N SER A 288 -4.69 -19.04 -1.72
CA SER A 288 -4.70 -20.49 -2.01
C SER A 288 -5.27 -21.39 -0.90
N SER A 289 -5.29 -20.92 0.35
CA SER A 289 -5.87 -21.63 1.48
C SER A 289 -6.38 -20.66 2.55
N ILE A 290 -7.23 -21.16 3.46
CA ILE A 290 -7.65 -20.41 4.65
C ILE A 290 -6.43 -19.94 5.45
N GLU A 291 -5.40 -20.78 5.59
CA GLU A 291 -4.15 -20.41 6.25
C GLU A 291 -3.55 -19.13 5.64
N LYS A 292 -3.42 -19.06 4.30
CA LYS A 292 -2.88 -17.87 3.62
C LYS A 292 -3.77 -16.65 3.79
N ILE A 293 -5.08 -16.82 3.70
CA ILE A 293 -6.03 -15.71 3.84
C ILE A 293 -5.96 -15.13 5.25
N ILE A 294 -5.90 -15.98 6.28
CA ILE A 294 -5.82 -15.56 7.68
C ILE A 294 -4.47 -14.92 7.99
N LEU A 295 -3.35 -15.52 7.56
CA LEU A 295 -2.03 -14.91 7.73
C LEU A 295 -1.94 -13.55 7.03
N THR A 296 -2.53 -13.40 5.84
CA THR A 296 -2.59 -12.12 5.12
C THR A 296 -3.42 -11.08 5.88
N THR A 297 -4.54 -11.51 6.47
CA THR A 297 -5.39 -10.65 7.32
C THR A 297 -4.62 -10.15 8.54
N LEU A 298 -3.88 -11.05 9.23
CA LEU A 298 -3.04 -10.69 10.37
C LEU A 298 -1.86 -9.80 9.95
N ASP A 299 -1.27 -10.05 8.78
CA ASP A 299 -0.21 -9.24 8.21
C ASP A 299 -0.66 -7.79 7.96
N ILE A 300 -1.86 -7.60 7.39
CA ILE A 300 -2.49 -6.30 7.20
C ILE A 300 -2.74 -5.60 8.55
N LEU A 301 -3.29 -6.31 9.53
CA LEU A 301 -3.54 -5.75 10.85
C LEU A 301 -2.24 -5.34 11.54
N ASN A 302 -1.21 -6.16 11.47
CA ASN A 302 0.11 -5.82 11.99
C ASN A 302 0.67 -4.55 11.32
N ASP A 303 0.54 -4.43 9.99
CA ASP A 303 1.01 -3.26 9.25
C ASP A 303 0.23 -1.99 9.63
N ARG A 304 -1.04 -2.12 10.02
CA ARG A 304 -1.86 -1.00 10.56
C ARG A 304 -1.46 -0.61 11.98
N VAL A 305 -1.19 -1.58 12.85
CA VAL A 305 -0.76 -1.34 14.23
C VAL A 305 0.66 -0.76 14.26
N PHE A 306 1.52 -1.18 13.32
CA PHE A 306 2.91 -0.73 13.20
C PHE A 306 3.25 -0.16 11.81
N PRO A 307 2.73 1.03 11.46
CA PRO A 307 2.92 1.61 10.12
C PRO A 307 4.38 1.88 9.73
N GLN A 308 5.25 2.13 10.70
CA GLN A 308 6.70 2.32 10.46
C GLN A 308 7.36 1.07 9.89
N TYR A 309 6.88 -0.12 10.28
CA TYR A 309 7.42 -1.42 9.88
C TYR A 309 6.56 -2.13 8.83
N SER A 310 5.55 -1.43 8.29
CA SER A 310 4.66 -2.01 7.31
C SER A 310 5.43 -2.48 6.09
N ARG A 311 4.96 -3.58 5.51
CA ARG A 311 5.45 -4.05 4.21
C ARG A 311 5.22 -2.97 3.16
N SER A 312 6.17 -2.84 2.25
CA SER A 312 6.02 -1.94 1.11
C SER A 312 4.94 -2.44 0.14
N TYR A 313 4.38 -1.51 -0.64
CA TYR A 313 3.55 -1.81 -1.80
C TYR A 313 4.21 -2.85 -2.72
N ALA A 314 5.54 -2.78 -2.85
CA ALA A 314 6.29 -3.68 -3.70
C ALA A 314 6.39 -5.12 -3.14
N GLU A 315 6.56 -5.27 -1.82
CA GLU A 315 6.51 -6.57 -1.13
C GLU A 315 5.15 -7.28 -1.33
N TRP A 316 4.07 -6.51 -1.36
CA TRP A 316 2.73 -7.05 -1.59
C TRP A 316 2.51 -7.48 -3.04
N ASN A 317 2.99 -6.69 -4.01
CA ASN A 317 2.53 -6.77 -5.40
C ASN A 317 3.54 -7.31 -6.42
N TYR A 318 4.83 -7.48 -6.08
CA TYR A 318 5.83 -7.99 -7.04
C TYR A 318 6.40 -9.36 -6.66
N PRO A 319 6.38 -10.36 -7.58
CA PRO A 319 6.89 -11.69 -7.29
C PRO A 319 8.42 -11.73 -7.11
N ASN A 320 9.14 -10.90 -7.87
CA ASN A 320 10.60 -10.83 -7.86
C ASN A 320 11.13 -9.72 -6.94
N TYR A 321 10.35 -9.34 -5.93
CA TYR A 321 10.80 -8.33 -4.99
C TYR A 321 12.08 -8.80 -4.29
N SER A 322 13.21 -8.16 -4.61
CA SER A 322 14.39 -8.31 -3.79
C SER A 322 14.18 -7.49 -2.51
N LYS A 323 14.46 -8.08 -1.36
CA LYS A 323 14.50 -7.39 -0.05
C LYS A 323 15.40 -6.14 -0.01
N VAL A 324 16.13 -5.90 -1.10
CA VAL A 324 17.17 -4.88 -1.26
C VAL A 324 16.94 -4.09 -2.57
N GLY A 325 15.75 -4.13 -3.18
CA GLY A 325 15.43 -3.37 -4.39
C GLY A 325 14.61 -2.14 -4.08
N LEU A 326 14.98 -0.97 -4.63
CA LEU A 326 14.09 0.20 -4.64
C LEU A 326 13.08 0.03 -5.79
N PRO A 327 11.76 0.00 -5.53
CA PRO A 327 10.80 -0.06 -6.61
C PRO A 327 10.86 1.23 -7.44
N ILE A 328 10.52 1.11 -8.73
CA ILE A 328 10.47 2.25 -9.64
C ILE A 328 9.41 3.22 -9.12
N SER A 329 9.81 4.44 -8.75
CA SER A 329 8.88 5.49 -8.34
C SER A 329 7.93 5.80 -9.51
N PRO A 330 6.62 5.95 -9.26
CA PRO A 330 5.73 6.46 -10.30
C PRO A 330 6.23 7.83 -10.77
N VAL A 331 6.08 8.11 -12.07
CA VAL A 331 6.39 9.42 -12.64
C VAL A 331 5.37 10.40 -12.08
N LEU A 332 5.80 11.27 -11.16
CA LEU A 332 4.95 12.29 -10.56
C LEU A 332 5.05 13.59 -11.35
N PHE A 333 3.90 14.23 -11.56
CA PHE A 333 3.83 15.59 -12.07
C PHE A 333 3.81 16.56 -10.89
N TYR A 334 4.93 17.24 -10.67
CA TYR A 334 4.97 18.36 -9.73
C TYR A 334 4.35 19.61 -10.37
N PRO A 335 3.67 20.46 -9.59
CA PRO A 335 3.34 21.79 -10.07
C PRO A 335 4.64 22.52 -10.44
N ALA A 336 4.65 23.22 -11.58
CA ALA A 336 5.85 23.90 -12.06
C ALA A 336 6.42 24.94 -11.08
N LYS A 337 5.57 25.48 -10.18
CA LYS A 337 5.95 26.33 -9.05
C LYS A 337 4.97 26.11 -7.89
N ALA A 338 5.49 26.08 -6.67
CA ALA A 338 4.68 26.18 -5.46
C ALA A 338 4.55 27.65 -5.01
N PHE A 339 3.53 27.95 -4.21
CA PHE A 339 3.25 29.31 -3.75
C PHE A 339 3.83 29.56 -2.35
N THR A 340 4.64 30.60 -2.17
CA THR A 340 5.22 30.97 -0.87
C THR A 340 4.19 31.18 0.24
N ARG A 341 2.96 31.56 -0.10
CA ARG A 341 1.85 31.76 0.85
C ARG A 341 1.45 30.47 1.59
N THR A 342 1.67 29.29 1.00
CA THR A 342 1.34 28.02 1.65
C THR A 342 2.24 27.76 2.85
N GLY A 343 3.48 28.27 2.81
CA GLY A 343 4.48 28.06 3.85
C GLY A 343 4.91 26.60 3.97
N PHE A 344 5.61 26.27 5.06
CA PHE A 344 6.15 24.93 5.29
C PHE A 344 5.93 24.42 6.71
N THR A 345 6.10 23.10 6.88
CA THR A 345 6.08 22.42 8.18
C THR A 345 7.50 22.07 8.57
N ALA A 346 7.93 22.48 9.77
CA ALA A 346 9.20 22.04 10.34
C ALA A 346 9.03 20.65 10.96
N LEU A 347 9.92 19.73 10.61
CA LEU A 347 9.95 18.35 11.06
C LEU A 347 11.24 18.12 11.85
N ILE A 348 11.11 17.93 13.17
CA ILE A 348 12.24 17.85 14.09
C ILE A 348 12.28 16.48 14.76
N ARG A 349 13.41 15.78 14.66
CA ARG A 349 13.65 14.55 15.44
C ARG A 349 14.12 14.93 16.83
N ALA A 350 13.40 14.49 17.86
CA ALA A 350 13.75 14.67 19.26
C ALA A 350 14.16 13.34 19.89
N HIS A 351 15.31 13.34 20.55
CA HIS A 351 15.89 12.15 21.18
C HIS A 351 16.17 12.40 22.66
N ASN A 352 17.22 13.14 23.03
CA ASN A 352 17.63 13.24 24.44
C ASN A 352 18.03 14.65 24.89
N HIS A 353 17.98 15.66 24.02
CA HIS A 353 18.42 17.03 24.35
C HIS A 353 17.25 18.01 24.47
N PHE A 354 16.32 17.77 25.41
CA PHE A 354 15.10 18.58 25.55
C PHE A 354 15.35 20.09 25.72
N THR A 355 16.41 20.48 26.46
CA THR A 355 16.77 21.89 26.63
C THR A 355 17.19 22.55 25.31
N ILE A 356 17.99 21.85 24.49
CA ILE A 356 18.45 22.33 23.18
C ILE A 356 17.26 22.40 22.22
N LEU A 357 16.40 21.38 22.24
CA LEU A 357 15.14 21.38 21.50
C LEU A 357 14.27 22.61 21.83
N CYS A 358 14.14 22.97 23.12
CA CYS A 358 13.38 24.16 23.50
C CYS A 358 13.97 25.47 22.94
N ILE A 359 15.31 25.57 22.86
CA ILE A 359 16.00 26.72 22.26
C ILE A 359 15.72 26.76 20.75
N LEU A 360 15.83 25.61 20.07
CA LEU A 360 15.53 25.45 18.64
C LEU A 360 14.08 25.83 18.31
N LEU A 361 13.12 25.39 19.12
CA LEU A 361 11.70 25.72 18.95
C LEU A 361 11.44 27.22 19.10
N LYS A 362 12.12 27.87 20.05
CA LYS A 362 12.01 29.32 20.26
C LYS A 362 12.66 30.13 19.14
N SER A 363 13.71 29.62 18.51
CA SER A 363 14.38 30.32 17.41
C SER A 363 13.64 30.16 16.08
N ILE A 364 13.17 28.94 15.74
CA ILE A 364 12.53 28.66 14.45
C ILE A 364 11.19 29.38 14.25
N GLN A 365 10.44 29.66 15.32
CA GLN A 365 9.17 30.39 15.21
C GLN A 365 9.29 31.82 14.67
N SER A 366 10.50 32.39 14.61
CA SER A 366 10.75 33.70 14.03
C SER A 366 10.65 33.72 12.50
N VAL A 367 10.66 32.55 11.85
CA VAL A 367 10.52 32.39 10.40
C VAL A 367 9.07 32.64 9.99
N LYS A 368 8.85 33.56 9.04
CA LYS A 368 7.50 34.03 8.64
C LYS A 368 6.73 32.96 7.86
N SER A 369 7.44 32.18 7.04
CA SER A 369 6.86 31.12 6.22
C SER A 369 6.57 29.83 6.99
N LEU A 370 6.94 29.74 8.27
CA LEU A 370 6.67 28.57 9.10
C LEU A 370 5.18 28.51 9.48
N ARG A 371 4.51 27.41 9.15
CA ARG A 371 3.09 27.20 9.47
C ARG A 371 2.86 26.28 10.66
N ARG A 372 3.77 25.35 10.88
CA ARG A 372 3.57 24.26 11.85
C ARG A 372 4.88 23.61 12.22
N ILE A 373 4.95 23.10 13.45
CA ILE A 373 6.09 22.33 13.94
C ILE A 373 5.59 20.94 14.33
N VAL A 374 6.24 19.91 13.78
CA VAL A 374 6.02 18.51 14.15
C VAL A 374 7.31 17.98 14.76
N VAL A 375 7.24 17.64 16.05
CA VAL A 375 8.33 17.01 16.79
C VAL A 375 8.08 15.51 16.84
N VAL A 376 9.00 14.72 16.31
CA VAL A 376 8.95 13.26 16.35
C VAL A 376 9.84 12.78 17.49
N TRP A 377 9.21 12.25 18.54
CA TRP A 377 9.90 11.69 19.70
C TRP A 377 10.32 10.25 19.40
N THR A 378 11.62 10.00 19.26
CA THR A 378 12.18 8.68 18.95
C THR A 378 12.82 8.00 20.16
N ASN A 379 12.90 8.66 21.32
CA ASN A 379 13.51 8.07 22.50
C ASN A 379 12.74 6.84 22.99
N LYS A 380 13.44 5.71 23.10
CA LYS A 380 12.92 4.43 23.59
C LYS A 380 12.76 4.40 25.11
N ILE A 381 13.64 5.11 25.82
CA ILE A 381 13.79 5.06 27.28
C ILE A 381 12.91 6.12 27.94
N TYR A 382 13.03 7.38 27.50
CA TYR A 382 12.34 8.49 28.13
C TYR A 382 10.98 8.77 27.48
N PRO A 383 9.90 8.90 28.26
CA PRO A 383 8.60 9.30 27.74
C PRO A 383 8.64 10.74 27.22
N VAL A 384 7.62 11.08 26.43
CA VAL A 384 7.41 12.47 25.99
C VAL A 384 7.23 13.35 27.24
N PRO A 385 7.97 14.48 27.37
CA PRO A 385 7.83 15.40 28.49
C PRO A 385 6.42 15.96 28.62
N ASP A 386 6.01 16.22 29.85
CA ASP A 386 4.70 16.80 30.16
C ASP A 386 4.48 18.12 29.41
N SER A 387 3.22 18.34 28.98
CA SER A 387 2.82 19.51 28.20
C SER A 387 3.22 20.87 28.81
N THR A 388 3.36 20.93 30.13
CA THR A 388 3.75 22.13 30.90
C THR A 388 5.21 22.54 30.70
N LEU A 389 6.09 21.60 30.31
CA LEU A 389 7.53 21.84 30.13
C LEU A 389 7.87 22.41 28.75
N TRP A 390 6.93 22.35 27.81
CA TRP A 390 7.14 22.84 26.44
C TRP A 390 7.05 24.37 26.36
N PRO A 391 7.84 25.02 25.50
CA PRO A 391 7.79 26.47 25.35
C PRO A 391 6.44 26.93 24.77
N SER A 392 5.98 28.10 25.19
CA SER A 392 4.85 28.78 24.54
C SER A 392 5.27 29.28 23.16
N LEU A 393 4.66 28.74 22.10
CA LEU A 393 4.98 29.04 20.71
C LEU A 393 3.80 29.72 20.01
N ILE A 394 4.10 30.63 19.09
CA ILE A 394 3.09 31.29 18.23
C ILE A 394 2.56 30.31 17.18
N VAL A 395 3.43 29.42 16.71
CA VAL A 395 3.12 28.42 15.68
C VAL A 395 2.63 27.13 16.34
N PRO A 396 1.60 26.45 15.79
CA PRO A 396 1.11 25.18 16.32
C PRO A 396 2.21 24.11 16.40
N LEU A 397 2.41 23.57 17.60
CA LEU A 397 3.32 22.48 17.89
C LEU A 397 2.56 21.17 18.07
N ASN A 398 3.00 20.13 17.37
CA ASN A 398 2.50 18.78 17.55
C ASN A 398 3.62 17.81 17.82
N VAL A 399 3.50 17.10 18.94
CA VAL A 399 4.44 16.07 19.33
C VAL A 399 3.84 14.72 18.98
N VAL A 400 4.56 13.95 18.18
CA VAL A 400 4.18 12.58 17.79
C VAL A 400 5.24 11.62 18.30
N ARG A 401 4.82 10.44 18.74
CA ARG A 401 5.74 9.40 19.21
C ARG A 401 5.94 8.37 18.11
N SER A 402 7.20 8.05 17.82
CA SER A 402 7.52 6.92 16.94
C SER A 402 7.21 5.60 17.64
N ALA A 403 6.56 4.63 16.98
CA ALA A 403 6.32 3.33 17.61
C ALA A 403 7.65 2.63 17.90
N TYR A 404 7.76 2.09 19.11
CA TYR A 404 8.98 1.44 19.62
C TYR A 404 10.26 2.27 19.52
N GLY A 405 10.14 3.60 19.37
CA GLY A 405 11.28 4.50 19.19
C GLY A 405 12.07 4.27 17.89
N SER A 406 11.41 3.79 16.82
CA SER A 406 12.01 3.66 15.49
C SER A 406 12.55 5.01 15.00
N VAL A 407 13.75 5.04 14.43
CA VAL A 407 14.32 6.26 13.83
C VAL A 407 13.66 6.57 12.49
N ASN A 408 13.19 5.53 11.78
CA ASN A 408 12.39 5.68 10.56
C ASN A 408 11.10 6.47 10.79
N GLY A 409 10.60 6.50 12.02
CA GLY A 409 9.44 7.28 12.40
C GLY A 409 9.57 8.78 12.09
N ARG A 410 10.79 9.33 11.96
CA ARG A 410 11.00 10.72 11.51
C ARG A 410 10.35 10.99 10.15
N PHE A 411 10.48 10.05 9.20
CA PHE A 411 10.04 10.22 7.82
C PHE A 411 8.69 9.56 7.51
N PHE A 412 7.90 9.26 8.56
CA PHE A 412 6.54 8.77 8.39
C PHE A 412 5.59 9.91 7.97
N PRO A 413 4.63 9.68 7.04
CA PRO A 413 3.69 10.69 6.57
C PRO A 413 2.57 10.95 7.60
N TYR A 414 2.92 11.64 8.69
CA TYR A 414 1.97 12.04 9.72
C TYR A 414 0.87 12.95 9.16
N ARG A 415 -0.38 12.73 9.58
CA ARG A 415 -1.54 13.58 9.20
C ARG A 415 -1.36 15.05 9.59
N GLN A 416 -0.51 15.28 10.58
CA GLN A 416 -0.07 16.58 11.06
C GLN A 416 0.74 17.35 10.01
N ILE A 417 1.35 16.71 9.02
CA ILE A 417 2.14 17.37 7.97
C ILE A 417 1.21 17.73 6.81
N ILE A 418 0.71 18.97 6.81
CA ILE A 418 -0.30 19.44 5.87
C ILE A 418 0.34 20.11 4.64
N THR A 419 1.36 20.93 4.86
CA THR A 419 2.06 21.70 3.82
C THR A 419 2.80 20.81 2.84
N GLU A 420 2.93 21.24 1.59
CA GLU A 420 3.68 20.51 0.57
C GLU A 420 5.19 20.50 0.87
N ALA A 421 5.72 21.62 1.34
CA ALA A 421 7.10 21.74 1.79
C ALA A 421 7.26 21.21 3.21
N VAL A 422 8.32 20.43 3.41
CA VAL A 422 8.78 19.95 4.71
C VAL A 422 10.21 20.42 4.92
N PHE A 423 10.47 21.06 6.05
CA PHE A 423 11.81 21.46 6.47
C PHE A 423 12.28 20.52 7.59
N SER A 424 13.23 19.64 7.28
CA SER A 424 13.77 18.65 8.23
C SER A 424 15.00 19.18 8.94
N ILE A 425 15.01 19.10 10.27
CA ILE A 425 16.09 19.58 11.15
C ILE A 425 16.31 18.59 12.29
N GLU A 426 17.54 18.47 12.79
CA GLU A 426 17.86 17.70 14.00
C GLU A 426 17.86 18.58 15.27
N GLU A 427 17.61 17.97 16.44
CA GLU A 427 17.59 18.71 17.72
C GLU A 427 18.92 19.37 18.10
N ASP A 428 20.05 18.84 17.61
CA ASP A 428 21.41 19.26 17.92
C ASP A 428 22.03 20.15 16.82
N THR A 429 21.23 20.55 15.83
CA THR A 429 21.69 21.42 14.73
C THR A 429 21.60 22.91 15.11
N CYS A 430 22.68 23.65 14.86
CA CYS A 430 22.63 25.11 14.95
C CYS A 430 21.75 25.67 13.82
N LEU A 431 20.65 26.33 14.20
CA LEU A 431 19.70 26.90 13.25
C LEU A 431 20.39 27.98 12.38
N PRO A 432 20.34 27.89 11.03
CA PRO A 432 20.82 28.97 10.17
C PRO A 432 19.99 30.24 10.36
N SER A 433 20.49 31.37 9.85
CA SER A 433 19.75 32.63 9.96
C SER A 433 18.36 32.55 9.31
N VAL A 434 17.40 33.29 9.87
CA VAL A 434 16.02 33.33 9.39
C VAL A 434 15.95 33.67 7.90
N GLU A 435 16.81 34.59 7.45
CA GLU A 435 16.90 35.00 6.05
C GLU A 435 17.33 33.86 5.12
N LEU A 436 18.27 33.01 5.55
CA LEU A 436 18.69 31.85 4.78
C LEU A 436 17.59 30.79 4.67
N ILE A 437 16.81 30.58 5.75
CA ILE A 437 15.68 29.65 5.74
C ILE A 437 14.59 30.11 4.79
N GLU A 438 14.24 31.40 4.82
CA GLU A 438 13.26 31.98 3.88
C GLU A 438 13.74 31.86 2.43
N ARG A 439 15.01 32.18 2.16
CA ARG A 439 15.58 32.04 0.81
C ARG A 439 15.60 30.59 0.33
N ALA A 440 15.90 29.63 1.21
CA ALA A 440 15.86 28.21 0.89
C ALA A 440 14.44 27.76 0.54
N PHE A 441 13.44 28.23 1.29
CA PHE A 441 12.04 27.95 1.04
C PHE A 441 11.55 28.55 -0.29
N GLU A 442 11.97 29.78 -0.62
CA GLU A 442 11.70 30.39 -1.92
C GLU A 442 12.32 29.61 -3.08
N LEU A 443 13.55 29.12 -2.90
CA LEU A 443 14.21 28.25 -3.88
C LEU A 443 13.46 26.94 -4.07
N TRP A 444 12.87 26.40 -2.99
CA TRP A 444 12.06 25.18 -3.03
C TRP A 444 10.75 25.41 -3.75
N CYS A 445 10.12 26.57 -3.56
CA CYS A 445 8.93 26.93 -4.30
C CYS A 445 9.16 26.99 -5.81
N GLN A 446 10.39 27.26 -6.25
CA GLN A 446 10.75 27.25 -7.68
C GLN A 446 11.11 25.87 -8.21
N ASN A 447 11.48 24.92 -7.33
CA ASN A 447 11.94 23.58 -7.68
C ASN A 447 11.35 22.54 -6.70
N PRO A 448 10.01 22.39 -6.63
CA PRO A 448 9.35 21.52 -5.66
C PRO A 448 9.71 20.04 -5.82
N GLU A 449 10.24 19.65 -6.97
CA GLU A 449 10.73 18.31 -7.28
C GLU A 449 12.12 18.00 -6.70
N ARG A 450 12.85 19.01 -6.21
CA ARG A 450 14.24 18.87 -5.76
C ARG A 450 14.39 18.96 -4.26
N LEU A 451 15.46 18.33 -3.78
CA LEU A 451 15.96 18.50 -2.43
C LEU A 451 16.74 19.81 -2.34
N ILE A 452 16.51 20.63 -1.32
CA ILE A 452 17.27 21.86 -1.08
C ILE A 452 17.99 21.78 0.25
N SER A 453 19.31 21.85 0.20
CA SER A 453 20.16 21.86 1.39
C SER A 453 20.58 23.27 1.76
N LEU A 454 20.61 23.55 3.06
CA LEU A 454 21.13 24.81 3.61
C LEU A 454 22.60 24.71 4.04
N SER A 455 23.20 23.52 4.02
CA SER A 455 24.59 23.31 4.43
C SER A 455 25.58 23.58 3.28
N ASP A 456 26.58 24.43 3.55
CA ASP A 456 27.65 24.82 2.60
C ASP A 456 28.71 23.74 2.37
N GLN A 457 28.66 22.65 3.13
CA GLN A 457 29.55 21.51 2.94
C GLN A 457 29.01 20.66 1.80
N SER A 458 29.38 21.11 0.60
CA SER A 458 29.39 20.39 -0.65
C SER A 458 29.16 18.88 -0.53
N ILE A 459 28.09 18.44 -1.17
CA ILE A 459 27.69 17.06 -1.42
C ILE A 459 28.74 16.43 -2.36
N TRP A 460 29.96 16.17 -1.88
CA TRP A 460 30.97 15.52 -2.70
C TRP A 460 30.97 14.01 -2.45
N ASN A 461 30.59 13.32 -3.52
CA ASN A 461 31.01 11.97 -3.90
C ASN A 461 30.72 10.86 -2.90
N LEU A 462 29.44 10.50 -2.80
CA LEU A 462 29.02 9.14 -2.42
C LEU A 462 29.68 8.05 -3.29
N PHE A 463 30.33 8.40 -4.42
CA PHE A 463 30.71 7.46 -5.47
C PHE A 463 32.10 7.63 -6.12
N ASP A 464 32.94 8.58 -5.69
CA ASP A 464 34.33 8.59 -6.17
C ASP A 464 35.20 7.64 -5.35
N ASN A 465 35.97 6.82 -6.05
CA ASN A 465 36.74 5.68 -5.54
C ASN A 465 37.87 6.05 -4.56
N ASN A 466 37.98 7.29 -4.08
CA ASN A 466 38.95 7.70 -3.08
C ASN A 466 38.39 8.78 -2.13
N GLN A 467 38.48 8.49 -0.83
CA GLN A 467 38.43 9.39 0.35
C GLN A 467 37.08 9.76 1.00
N SER A 468 37.12 9.68 2.35
CA SER A 468 36.23 10.15 3.43
C SER A 468 34.74 10.45 3.16
N PHE A 469 33.89 9.75 3.93
CA PHE A 469 32.44 9.99 4.01
C PHE A 469 32.15 11.07 5.06
N SER A 470 31.60 12.20 4.64
CA SER A 470 30.97 13.18 5.54
C SER A 470 29.82 13.85 4.80
N ALA A 471 28.61 13.31 4.96
CA ALA A 471 27.39 13.99 4.55
C ALA A 471 26.79 14.67 5.79
N SER A 472 26.70 15.99 5.79
CA SER A 472 26.02 16.77 6.83
C SER A 472 24.74 17.37 6.25
N PHE A 473 23.69 16.56 6.19
CA PHE A 473 22.35 17.00 5.78
C PHE A 473 21.52 17.43 6.99
N SER A 474 22.04 18.39 7.76
CA SER A 474 21.42 18.80 9.02
C SER A 474 20.16 19.64 8.83
N SER A 475 19.97 20.29 7.66
CA SER A 475 18.83 21.17 7.39
C SER A 475 18.45 21.13 5.91
N VAL A 476 17.30 20.52 5.61
CA VAL A 476 16.89 20.23 4.23
C VAL A 476 15.41 20.50 4.00
N PHE A 477 15.09 21.12 2.86
CA PHE A 477 13.74 21.19 2.31
C PHE A 477 13.49 20.08 1.29
N PHE A 478 12.34 19.43 1.41
CA PHE A 478 11.85 18.48 0.42
C PHE A 478 10.32 18.48 0.39
N HIS A 479 9.74 17.88 -0.64
CA HIS A 479 8.30 17.77 -0.77
C HIS A 479 7.75 16.59 0.04
N LYS A 480 6.64 16.79 0.76
CA LYS A 480 5.98 15.80 1.62
C LYS A 480 5.70 14.43 0.98
N HIS A 481 5.61 14.34 -0.34
CA HIS A 481 5.31 13.09 -1.03
C HIS A 481 6.46 12.08 -0.85
N TYR A 482 7.70 12.54 -0.64
CA TYR A 482 8.83 11.66 -0.37
C TYR A 482 8.66 10.89 0.95
N LEU A 483 7.89 11.42 1.91
CA LEU A 483 7.52 10.68 3.13
C LEU A 483 6.64 9.46 2.79
N HIS A 484 5.70 9.64 1.86
CA HIS A 484 4.87 8.55 1.36
C HIS A 484 5.69 7.56 0.55
N LEU A 485 6.51 8.01 -0.40
CA LEU A 485 7.39 7.12 -1.16
C LEU A 485 8.30 6.32 -0.22
N TYR A 486 8.93 6.97 0.76
CA TYR A 486 9.79 6.28 1.72
C TYR A 486 9.03 5.23 2.53
N THR A 487 7.81 5.54 2.95
CA THR A 487 7.00 4.61 3.75
C THR A 487 6.45 3.46 2.91
N ASP A 488 5.96 3.75 1.72
CA ASP A 488 5.20 2.81 0.89
C ASP A 488 6.09 1.98 -0.05
N LEU A 489 7.26 2.50 -0.46
CA LEU A 489 8.15 1.84 -1.41
C LEU A 489 9.32 1.11 -0.76
N LEU A 490 9.80 1.59 0.39
CA LEU A 490 11.01 1.06 1.00
C LEU A 490 10.76 -0.28 1.70
N ALA A 491 11.65 -1.24 1.48
CA ALA A 491 11.57 -2.57 2.08
C ALA A 491 11.50 -2.52 3.61
N SER A 492 10.69 -3.40 4.20
CA SER A 492 10.70 -3.66 5.64
C SER A 492 12.10 -4.05 6.14
N SER A 493 12.86 -4.85 5.38
CA SER A 493 14.25 -5.21 5.68
C SER A 493 15.23 -4.04 5.66
N VAL A 494 14.99 -3.05 4.80
CA VAL A 494 15.83 -1.86 4.71
C VAL A 494 15.54 -0.92 5.88
N LYS A 495 14.27 -0.72 6.22
CA LYS A 495 13.86 0.04 7.41
C LYS A 495 14.43 -0.60 8.68
N ALA A 496 14.38 -1.93 8.80
CA ALA A 496 14.96 -2.66 9.91
C ALA A 496 16.49 -2.48 10.00
N PHE A 497 17.20 -2.47 8.87
CA PHE A 497 18.63 -2.17 8.85
C PHE A 497 18.92 -0.75 9.36
N ILE A 498 18.12 0.24 8.96
CA ILE A 498 18.28 1.63 9.43
C ILE A 498 18.01 1.74 10.93
N ASP A 499 16.99 1.06 11.44
CA ASP A 499 16.72 1.01 12.88
C ASP A 499 17.83 0.31 13.68
N ASP A 500 18.53 -0.67 13.09
CA ASP A 500 19.70 -1.31 13.70
C ASP A 500 20.94 -0.39 13.74
N LEU A 501 20.99 0.65 12.91
CA LEU A 501 22.01 1.69 13.02
C LEU A 501 21.69 2.70 14.14
N ASP A 502 20.42 2.79 14.56
CA ASP A 502 19.87 3.78 15.52
C ASP A 502 20.16 5.26 15.15
N THR A 503 20.77 5.48 13.99
CA THR A 503 21.34 6.74 13.47
C THR A 503 21.38 6.67 11.93
N CYS A 504 21.60 7.81 11.25
CA CYS A 504 21.80 7.92 9.80
C CYS A 504 20.55 7.70 8.93
N GLU A 505 19.37 7.79 9.55
CA GLU A 505 18.10 7.69 8.84
C GLU A 505 17.95 8.81 7.80
N ASP A 506 18.48 9.99 8.11
CA ASP A 506 18.46 11.19 7.28
C ASP A 506 19.28 11.02 6.00
N ILE A 507 20.52 10.56 6.11
CA ILE A 507 21.40 10.29 4.96
C ILE A 507 20.75 9.28 4.03
N PHE A 508 20.14 8.22 4.59
CA PHE A 508 19.48 7.20 3.79
C PHE A 508 18.24 7.75 3.09
N PHE A 509 17.41 8.53 3.78
CA PHE A 509 16.24 9.18 3.20
C PHE A 509 16.61 10.12 2.05
N TYR A 510 17.64 10.94 2.21
CA TYR A 510 18.09 11.85 1.14
C TYR A 510 18.70 11.09 -0.03
N TRP A 511 19.47 10.02 0.22
CA TRP A 511 19.93 9.11 -0.84
C TRP A 511 18.75 8.52 -1.62
N PHE A 512 17.70 8.07 -0.93
CA PHE A 512 16.49 7.54 -1.54
C PHE A 512 15.77 8.57 -2.44
N ILE A 513 15.66 9.82 -2.00
CA ILE A 513 15.13 10.92 -2.82
C ILE A 513 15.95 11.11 -4.11
N ILE A 514 17.27 11.08 -4.00
CA ILE A 514 18.16 11.26 -5.16
C ILE A 514 17.99 10.11 -6.17
N GLN A 515 17.82 8.87 -5.70
CA GLN A 515 17.58 7.73 -6.58
C GLN A 515 16.21 7.80 -7.28
N THR A 516 15.18 8.26 -6.57
CA THR A 516 13.81 8.31 -7.12
C THR A 516 13.54 9.51 -8.03
N SER A 517 14.36 10.56 -7.96
CA SER A 517 14.21 11.80 -8.74
C SER A 517 14.93 11.81 -10.10
N ASN A 518 15.29 10.64 -10.66
CA ASN A 518 16.03 10.51 -11.93
C ASN A 518 17.30 11.39 -12.01
N GLY A 519 17.94 11.67 -10.87
CA GLY A 519 19.19 12.41 -10.82
C GLY A 519 19.08 13.94 -10.83
N GLN A 520 17.90 14.53 -10.71
CA GLN A 520 17.75 15.96 -10.39
C GLN A 520 17.96 16.17 -8.89
N SER A 521 19.23 16.06 -8.46
CA SER A 521 19.53 15.58 -7.11
C SER A 521 19.35 16.60 -6.01
N VAL A 522 20.03 17.74 -6.04
CA VAL A 522 20.03 18.71 -4.92
C VAL A 522 20.36 20.12 -5.40
N LEU A 523 19.70 21.13 -4.83
CA LEU A 523 20.10 22.54 -4.95
C LEU A 523 20.64 23.05 -3.60
N SER A 524 21.72 23.82 -3.64
CA SER A 524 22.27 24.51 -2.45
C SER A 524 21.92 25.99 -2.50
N THR A 525 21.70 26.58 -1.33
CA THR A 525 21.53 28.04 -1.19
C THR A 525 22.83 28.83 -1.38
N SER A 526 24.00 28.18 -1.27
CA SER A 526 25.30 28.78 -1.64
C SER A 526 25.53 28.66 -3.15
N GLY A 527 25.52 29.81 -3.82
CA GLY A 527 25.62 29.88 -5.28
C GLY A 527 26.89 29.23 -5.85
N SER A 528 26.72 28.58 -7.00
CA SER A 528 27.76 28.08 -7.89
C SER A 528 28.56 29.21 -8.56
N ASN A 529 29.23 30.05 -7.77
CA ASN A 529 30.24 31.00 -8.26
C ASN A 529 31.55 30.76 -7.51
N ARG A 530 32.29 29.73 -7.92
CA ARG A 530 33.75 29.69 -7.77
C ARG A 530 34.36 29.58 -9.16
N SER A 531 34.34 30.71 -9.88
CA SER A 531 35.39 30.97 -10.86
C SER A 531 36.72 30.98 -10.11
N SER A 532 37.68 30.26 -10.68
CA SER A 532 39.08 30.29 -10.31
C SER A 532 39.60 31.73 -10.11
N THR A 533 40.54 31.85 -9.18
CA THR A 533 41.46 32.97 -8.92
C THR A 533 41.08 34.01 -7.83
N ASN A 534 42.00 34.04 -6.85
CA ASN A 534 42.51 35.17 -6.08
C ASN A 534 41.71 35.78 -4.90
N ASN A 535 42.27 35.52 -3.71
CA ASN A 535 42.56 36.48 -2.64
C ASN A 535 41.51 37.55 -2.31
N TYR A 536 40.60 37.19 -1.41
CA TYR A 536 40.15 38.12 -0.37
C TYR A 536 40.07 37.39 0.97
N SER A 537 41.19 37.39 1.68
CA SER A 537 41.25 37.24 3.12
C SER A 537 40.90 38.58 3.77
N SER A 538 39.75 38.66 4.44
CA SER A 538 39.51 39.37 5.72
C SER A 538 38.02 39.67 5.88
N ASN A 539 37.49 39.41 7.08
CA ASN A 539 36.15 39.77 7.58
C ASN A 539 35.03 38.70 7.53
N LEU A 540 35.36 37.42 7.71
CA LEU A 540 34.41 36.39 8.20
C LEU A 540 34.94 35.62 9.43
N TYR A 541 35.97 36.14 10.10
CA TYR A 541 36.39 35.66 11.41
C TYR A 541 35.71 36.53 12.47
N ASN A 542 34.53 36.10 12.96
CA ASN A 542 34.02 36.41 14.32
C ASN A 542 32.63 35.83 14.66
N LEU A 543 32.03 34.96 13.84
CA LEU A 543 30.75 34.28 14.16
C LEU A 543 30.87 32.75 14.35
N SER A 544 32.08 32.20 14.40
CA SER A 544 32.33 30.76 14.36
C SER A 544 32.82 30.12 15.68
N ASN A 545 32.70 30.80 16.83
CA ASN A 545 33.25 30.28 18.09
C ASN A 545 32.23 29.59 19.01
N GLU A 546 30.92 29.62 18.71
CA GLU A 546 29.89 28.96 19.57
C GLU A 546 29.28 27.68 18.97
N CYS A 547 29.52 27.35 17.71
CA CYS A 547 28.94 26.18 17.03
C CYS A 547 29.99 25.32 16.29
N ASN A 548 31.07 24.93 16.98
CA ASN A 548 32.02 23.92 16.49
C ASN A 548 31.56 22.48 16.80
N ILE A 549 30.34 22.13 16.38
CA ILE A 549 29.85 20.74 16.44
C ILE A 549 29.87 20.21 15.01
N THR A 550 30.94 19.51 14.64
CA THR A 550 30.91 18.69 13.42
C THR A 550 29.95 17.52 13.67
N PRO A 551 28.86 17.35 12.92
CA PRO A 551 27.97 16.20 13.09
C PRO A 551 28.73 14.93 12.68
N LYS A 552 29.31 14.24 13.66
CA LYS A 552 29.94 12.93 13.48
C LYS A 552 28.95 11.79 13.71
N HIS A 553 27.64 12.08 13.62
CA HIS A 553 26.57 11.13 13.94
C HIS A 553 26.67 9.83 13.15
N CYS A 554 27.14 9.89 11.90
CA CYS A 554 27.24 8.71 11.01
C CYS A 554 28.65 8.18 10.76
N SER A 555 29.69 8.76 11.38
CA SER A 555 31.07 8.38 11.09
C SER A 555 31.40 6.93 11.45
N PHE A 556 30.70 6.36 12.43
CA PHE A 556 30.89 4.97 12.87
C PHE A 556 30.17 3.94 11.98
N HIS A 557 29.17 4.35 11.21
CA HIS A 557 28.34 3.45 10.38
C HIS A 557 28.68 3.49 8.89
N VAL A 558 29.69 4.28 8.49
CA VAL A 558 30.09 4.49 7.08
C VAL A 558 30.34 3.18 6.32
N SER A 559 31.10 2.26 6.92
CA SER A 559 31.43 0.97 6.27
C SER A 559 30.19 0.11 6.06
N ARG A 560 29.28 0.07 7.05
CA ARG A 560 28.01 -0.65 7.00
C ARG A 560 27.07 -0.04 5.94
N LEU A 561 26.94 1.29 5.92
CA LEU A 561 26.15 2.01 4.91
C LEU A 561 26.69 1.78 3.49
N LYS A 562 28.01 1.83 3.30
CA LYS A 562 28.64 1.55 1.99
C LYS A 562 28.38 0.12 1.52
N SER A 563 28.59 -0.86 2.39
CA SER A 563 28.32 -2.27 2.07
C SER A 563 26.85 -2.49 1.73
N PHE A 564 25.94 -1.81 2.43
CA PHE A 564 24.51 -1.90 2.18
C PHE A 564 24.12 -1.28 0.82
N VAL A 565 24.55 -0.06 0.53
CA VAL A 565 24.28 0.62 -0.75
C VAL A 565 24.85 -0.16 -1.94
N GLN A 566 25.98 -0.85 -1.78
CA GLN A 566 26.57 -1.71 -2.82
C GLN A 566 25.70 -2.93 -3.17
N GLN A 567 24.78 -3.35 -2.30
CA GLN A 567 23.84 -4.45 -2.60
C GLN A 567 22.73 -4.03 -3.57
N PHE A 568 22.50 -2.72 -3.73
CA PHE A 568 21.58 -2.18 -4.73
C PHE A 568 22.32 -2.11 -6.07
N ASP A 569 22.14 -3.15 -6.89
CA ASP A 569 22.81 -3.32 -8.17
C ASP A 569 22.50 -2.16 -9.13
N ARG A 570 23.54 -1.43 -9.55
CA ARG A 570 23.46 -0.22 -10.39
C ARG A 570 22.98 -0.47 -11.82
N THR A 571 22.88 -1.73 -12.24
CA THR A 571 22.59 -2.12 -13.63
C THR A 571 21.14 -2.54 -13.85
N SER A 572 20.40 -2.87 -12.79
CA SER A 572 19.04 -3.40 -12.85
C SER A 572 17.93 -2.37 -12.59
N TYR A 573 18.31 -1.14 -12.21
CA TYR A 573 17.40 -0.01 -12.00
C TYR A 573 17.93 1.18 -12.82
N TYR A 574 17.15 1.61 -13.83
CA TYR A 574 17.55 2.47 -14.96
C TYR A 574 18.21 3.83 -14.57
N PRO A 575 18.90 4.51 -15.50
CA PRO A 575 20.25 5.02 -15.34
C PRO A 575 20.27 6.54 -15.10
N MET A 576 21.25 7.05 -14.37
CA MET A 576 21.63 8.44 -14.59
C MET A 576 22.34 8.51 -15.95
N LYS A 577 21.70 9.13 -16.96
CA LYS A 577 22.33 9.51 -18.21
C LYS A 577 23.45 10.50 -17.91
N ILE A 578 24.69 10.02 -18.02
CA ILE A 578 25.83 10.87 -18.33
C ILE A 578 25.61 11.37 -19.76
N SER A 579 25.00 12.54 -19.93
CA SER A 579 24.84 13.12 -21.27
C SER A 579 25.05 14.62 -21.36
N HIS A 580 25.71 15.28 -20.40
CA HIS A 580 26.18 16.66 -20.57
C HIS A 580 27.50 16.94 -19.84
N ILE A 581 28.57 16.23 -20.22
CA ILE A 581 29.92 16.81 -20.25
C ILE A 581 30.53 16.39 -21.58
N THR A 582 30.48 17.29 -22.54
CA THR A 582 31.27 17.21 -23.77
C THR A 582 32.73 17.45 -23.41
N ALA A 583 33.61 16.54 -23.84
CA ALA A 583 34.93 16.94 -24.30
C ALA A 583 34.72 17.93 -25.47
N GLY A 584 35.50 19.01 -25.53
CA GLY A 584 35.30 20.03 -26.56
C GLY A 584 35.27 19.44 -27.98
N ALA A 585 34.28 19.89 -28.76
CA ALA A 585 34.10 19.69 -30.19
C ALA A 585 33.88 18.24 -30.72
N LEU A 586 32.87 18.16 -31.59
CA LEU A 586 32.41 17.08 -32.47
C LEU A 586 31.41 16.07 -31.90
#